data_AF-A0A1H4CBE3-F1
#
_entry.id   AF-A0A1H4CBE3-F1
#
_cell.length_a   1.000
_cell.length_b   1.000
_cell.length_c   1.000
_cell.angle_alpha   90.00
_cell.angle_beta   90.00
_cell.angle_gamma   90.00
#
_symmetry.space_group_name_H-M   'P 1'
#
loop_
_entity.id
_entity.type
_entity.pdbx_description
1 polymer ?
#
loop_
_entity_poly.entity_id
_entity_poly.type
_entity_poly.pdbx_seq_one_letter_code
_entity_poly.pdbx_strand_id
1 'polypeptide(L)'
;MRARTAPVVIGHRGAPGYRPEHTQGSYELAFQLGADAVEPDIVASKDGVLVLRHENEISGTTDVADRAEFADRRTTKEVDGVAQTGWFTEDFTWDELSTLRARERIPGLRQHSSTFDGHYPLLRLRDLLDLIDRAGEGSARPPGLVAELKHATYFEAAGYPLDELLLRDLADAGWTDRAGVVVESFERTVLVKLHDRGFRGRRVYLLEDAGAPADRVAALGSSAPGYDTDLSLRGLYALGSAAPSAADRVDGISVETSLVLSSGSVSMALFGEDDAADVGAVTSDLVDLAHSAGLAVFCWTLRPENAMLPAEFRTVAAGDTGGGAGTDADAAWGDWRRHFSILLHSGVDGVFADHPDLAVAVRDGR
;
A
#
# COMPACT_ATOMS: atom_id res chain seq x y z
N MET A 1 30.87 -6.44 2.52
CA MET A 1 29.70 -5.56 2.37
C MET A 1 29.08 -5.84 1.02
N ARG A 2 27.85 -6.36 0.96
CA ARG A 2 27.09 -6.39 -0.31
C ARG A 2 26.83 -4.93 -0.67
N ALA A 3 27.04 -4.55 -1.95
CA ALA A 3 26.57 -3.25 -2.42
C ALA A 3 25.06 -3.19 -2.18
N ARG A 4 24.61 -2.27 -1.33
CA ARG A 4 23.18 -2.08 -1.05
C ARG A 4 22.53 -1.58 -2.33
N THR A 5 21.59 -2.35 -2.88
CA THR A 5 20.75 -1.90 -3.98
C THR A 5 19.84 -0.79 -3.48
N ALA A 6 19.66 0.27 -4.26
CA ALA A 6 18.72 1.32 -3.91
C ALA A 6 17.30 0.73 -3.81
N PRO A 7 16.48 1.18 -2.84
CA PRO A 7 15.11 0.70 -2.67
C PRO A 7 14.25 0.98 -3.90
N VAL A 8 13.31 0.07 -4.16
CA VAL A 8 12.25 0.23 -5.15
C VAL A 8 11.29 1.33 -4.68
N VAL A 9 10.99 2.31 -5.51
CA VAL A 9 9.94 3.30 -5.24
C VAL A 9 8.63 2.82 -5.85
N ILE A 10 7.65 2.57 -5.00
CA ILE A 10 6.34 2.06 -5.37
C ILE A 10 5.34 3.21 -5.27
N GLY A 11 4.66 3.51 -6.37
CA GLY A 11 3.54 4.44 -6.37
C GLY A 11 2.35 3.83 -5.65
N HIS A 12 2.19 4.19 -4.38
CA HIS A 12 1.08 3.71 -3.52
C HIS A 12 -0.22 4.22 -4.10
N ARG A 13 -1.10 3.33 -4.58
CA ARG A 13 -2.33 3.70 -5.31
C ARG A 13 -2.10 4.56 -6.55
N GLY A 14 -0.89 4.49 -7.11
CA GLY A 14 -0.37 5.39 -8.14
C GLY A 14 0.37 6.60 -7.55
N ALA A 15 -0.11 7.81 -7.83
CA ALA A 15 0.43 9.08 -7.32
C ALA A 15 -0.68 9.90 -6.62
N PRO A 16 -1.25 9.38 -5.51
CA PRO A 16 -2.45 9.89 -4.88
C PRO A 16 -2.27 11.25 -4.19
N GLY A 17 -1.01 11.69 -4.00
CA GLY A 17 -0.71 13.07 -3.61
C GLY A 17 -1.17 14.11 -4.64
N TYR A 18 -1.31 13.70 -5.91
CA TYR A 18 -1.60 14.59 -7.03
C TYR A 18 -2.93 14.30 -7.73
N ARG A 19 -3.43 13.06 -7.70
CA ARG A 19 -4.64 12.61 -8.41
C ARG A 19 -5.43 11.64 -7.53
N PRO A 20 -6.77 11.51 -7.68
CA PRO A 20 -7.53 10.55 -6.89
C PRO A 20 -6.97 9.13 -7.00
N GLU A 21 -6.85 8.45 -5.87
CA GLU A 21 -6.23 7.12 -5.73
C GLU A 21 -6.86 6.06 -6.65
N HIS A 22 -6.04 5.10 -7.11
CA HIS A 22 -6.41 4.03 -8.04
C HIS A 22 -7.18 4.48 -9.29
N THR A 23 -6.86 5.64 -9.84
CA THR A 23 -7.39 6.08 -11.14
C THR A 23 -6.33 5.92 -12.23
N GLN A 24 -6.78 5.88 -13.49
CA GLN A 24 -5.86 5.88 -14.63
C GLN A 24 -4.89 7.07 -14.53
N GLY A 25 -5.38 8.27 -14.19
CA GLY A 25 -4.54 9.46 -14.04
C GLY A 25 -3.52 9.35 -12.92
N SER A 26 -3.85 8.69 -11.80
CA SER A 26 -2.91 8.42 -10.70
C SER A 26 -1.78 7.48 -11.13
N TYR A 27 -2.12 6.38 -11.82
CA TYR A 27 -1.13 5.40 -12.28
C TYR A 27 -0.23 5.93 -13.40
N GLU A 28 -0.81 6.58 -14.42
CA GLU A 28 -0.04 7.16 -15.52
C GLU A 28 0.93 8.23 -15.01
N LEU A 29 0.51 9.05 -14.04
CA LEU A 29 1.39 10.02 -13.42
C LEU A 29 2.51 9.35 -12.63
N ALA A 30 2.23 8.30 -11.85
CA ALA A 30 3.27 7.57 -11.12
C ALA A 30 4.38 7.05 -12.05
N PHE A 31 4.03 6.49 -13.21
CA PHE A 31 5.01 6.07 -14.22
C PHE A 31 5.83 7.24 -14.76
N GLN A 32 5.18 8.38 -15.06
CA GLN A 32 5.87 9.59 -15.54
C GLN A 32 6.82 10.17 -14.50
N LEU A 33 6.50 10.03 -13.21
CA LEU A 33 7.30 10.46 -12.08
C LEU A 33 8.44 9.49 -11.72
N GLY A 34 8.56 8.37 -12.43
CA GLY A 34 9.67 7.43 -12.30
C GLY A 34 9.50 6.37 -11.22
N ALA A 35 8.26 6.08 -10.79
CA ALA A 35 7.99 4.94 -9.93
C ALA A 35 8.43 3.62 -10.62
N ASP A 36 9.13 2.75 -9.88
CA ASP A 36 9.59 1.45 -10.40
C ASP A 36 8.46 0.43 -10.44
N ALA A 37 7.43 0.63 -9.63
CA ALA A 37 6.22 -0.19 -9.57
C ALA A 37 5.04 0.66 -9.11
N VAL A 38 3.83 0.16 -9.29
CA VAL A 38 2.62 0.76 -8.73
C VAL A 38 1.85 -0.27 -7.90
N GLU A 39 1.13 0.23 -6.91
CA GLU A 39 0.35 -0.57 -5.99
C GLU A 39 -1.16 -0.38 -6.23
N PRO A 40 -1.90 -1.46 -6.51
CA PRO A 40 -3.34 -1.48 -6.37
C PRO A 40 -3.83 -2.27 -5.16
N ASP A 41 -4.79 -1.69 -4.45
CA ASP A 41 -5.66 -2.38 -3.52
C ASP A 41 -6.79 -3.06 -4.29
N ILE A 42 -7.04 -4.34 -3.99
CA ILE A 42 -7.96 -5.18 -4.73
C ILE A 42 -9.10 -5.66 -3.83
N VAL A 43 -10.31 -5.36 -4.27
CA VAL A 43 -11.59 -5.87 -3.75
C VAL A 43 -12.38 -6.53 -4.89
N ALA A 44 -13.53 -7.15 -4.59
CA ALA A 44 -14.37 -7.79 -5.61
C ALA A 44 -15.75 -7.11 -5.78
N SER A 45 -16.25 -7.14 -7.01
CA SER A 45 -17.65 -6.86 -7.35
C SER A 45 -18.53 -8.10 -7.15
N LYS A 46 -19.85 -7.90 -7.22
CA LYS A 46 -20.87 -8.97 -7.11
C LYS A 46 -20.74 -10.07 -8.16
N ASP A 47 -20.24 -9.72 -9.34
CA ASP A 47 -20.01 -10.61 -10.47
C ASP A 47 -18.55 -11.10 -10.56
N GLY A 48 -17.77 -10.92 -9.48
CA GLY A 48 -16.42 -11.47 -9.34
C GLY A 48 -15.36 -10.78 -10.19
N VAL A 49 -15.58 -9.52 -10.56
CA VAL A 49 -14.55 -8.67 -11.18
C VAL A 49 -13.71 -8.05 -10.07
N LEU A 50 -12.39 -8.07 -10.25
CA LEU A 50 -11.46 -7.43 -9.31
C LEU A 50 -11.43 -5.92 -9.54
N VAL A 51 -11.89 -5.16 -8.55
CA VAL A 51 -12.04 -3.72 -8.57
C VAL A 51 -10.91 -3.08 -7.78
N LEU A 52 -10.32 -2.01 -8.32
CA LEU A 52 -9.22 -1.32 -7.66
C LEU A 52 -9.78 -0.24 -6.73
N ARG A 53 -9.78 -0.49 -5.42
CA ARG A 53 -10.19 0.43 -4.34
C ARG A 53 -9.54 -0.03 -3.03
N HIS A 54 -9.14 0.93 -2.20
CA HIS A 54 -8.58 0.64 -0.88
C HIS A 54 -9.58 0.01 0.09
N GLU A 55 -10.85 0.39 0.04
CA GLU A 55 -11.90 -0.22 0.85
C GLU A 55 -12.99 -0.74 -0.06
N ASN A 56 -13.68 -1.80 0.36
CA ASN A 56 -14.88 -2.24 -0.34
C ASN A 56 -16.06 -1.28 -0.10
N GLU A 57 -16.06 -0.55 1.03
CA GLU A 57 -16.95 0.59 1.26
C GLU A 57 -16.49 1.80 0.42
N ILE A 58 -17.34 2.27 -0.50
CA ILE A 58 -16.97 3.25 -1.53
C ILE A 58 -17.67 4.61 -1.40
N SER A 59 -18.32 4.91 -0.28
CA SER A 59 -19.01 6.20 -0.04
C SER A 59 -18.05 7.38 -0.17
N GLY A 60 -16.85 7.25 0.41
CA GLY A 60 -15.89 8.35 0.53
C GLY A 60 -14.96 8.55 -0.67
N THR A 61 -14.93 7.59 -1.60
CA THR A 61 -13.95 7.57 -2.71
C THR A 61 -14.61 7.54 -4.09
N THR A 62 -15.94 7.66 -4.13
CA THR A 62 -16.72 7.67 -5.39
C THR A 62 -17.89 8.66 -5.31
N ASP A 63 -18.60 8.83 -6.42
CA ASP A 63 -19.85 9.59 -6.49
C ASP A 63 -21.11 8.77 -6.13
N VAL A 64 -20.97 7.54 -5.62
CA VAL A 64 -22.09 6.61 -5.38
C VAL A 64 -23.21 7.20 -4.52
N ALA A 65 -22.88 8.00 -3.51
CA ALA A 65 -23.85 8.63 -2.61
C ALA A 65 -24.74 9.66 -3.32
N ASP A 66 -24.29 10.20 -4.46
CA ASP A 66 -25.03 11.17 -5.28
C ASP A 66 -25.86 10.49 -6.39
N ARG A 67 -25.78 9.16 -6.51
CA ARG A 67 -26.52 8.36 -7.52
C ARG A 67 -27.85 7.88 -6.96
N ALA A 68 -28.93 8.57 -7.34
CA ALA A 68 -30.27 8.26 -6.86
C ALA A 68 -30.71 6.82 -7.16
N GLU A 69 -30.27 6.25 -8.28
CA GLU A 69 -30.53 4.87 -8.69
C GLU A 69 -29.89 3.81 -7.77
N PHE A 70 -28.92 4.21 -6.94
CA PHE A 70 -28.22 3.31 -6.00
C PHE A 70 -28.54 3.61 -4.53
N ALA A 71 -29.46 4.55 -4.24
CA ALA A 71 -29.79 4.93 -2.87
C ALA A 71 -30.27 3.75 -2.01
N ASP A 72 -30.95 2.76 -2.61
CA ASP A 72 -31.45 1.55 -1.96
C ASP A 72 -30.38 0.49 -1.68
N ARG A 73 -29.16 0.65 -2.21
CA ARG A 73 -28.01 -0.22 -1.94
C ARG A 73 -27.24 0.15 -0.67
N ARG A 74 -27.55 1.29 -0.05
CA ARG A 74 -26.90 1.70 1.19
C ARG A 74 -27.26 0.73 2.32
N THR A 75 -26.27 0.11 2.93
CA THR A 75 -26.49 -0.91 3.97
C THR A 75 -25.42 -0.84 5.07
N THR A 76 -25.57 -1.65 6.10
CA THR A 76 -24.57 -1.84 7.16
C THR A 76 -24.01 -3.26 7.07
N LYS A 77 -22.69 -3.39 7.05
CA LYS A 77 -21.99 -4.69 7.08
C LYS A 77 -20.91 -4.70 8.14
N GLU A 78 -20.60 -5.88 8.65
CA GLU A 78 -19.43 -6.11 9.50
C GLU A 78 -18.30 -6.62 8.60
N VAL A 79 -17.25 -5.81 8.45
CA VAL A 79 -16.04 -6.15 7.69
C VAL A 79 -14.90 -6.22 8.70
N ASP A 80 -14.27 -7.39 8.80
CA ASP A 80 -13.17 -7.67 9.75
C ASP A 80 -13.49 -7.29 11.21
N GLY A 81 -14.74 -7.53 11.64
CA GLY A 81 -15.23 -7.21 12.98
C GLY A 81 -15.62 -5.75 13.21
N VAL A 82 -15.55 -4.90 12.17
CA VAL A 82 -15.91 -3.48 12.23
C VAL A 82 -17.21 -3.24 11.46
N ALA A 83 -18.22 -2.69 12.14
CA ALA A 83 -19.46 -2.28 11.51
C ALA A 83 -19.25 -1.02 10.66
N GLN A 84 -19.50 -1.13 9.35
CA GLN A 84 -19.42 -0.05 8.38
C GLN A 84 -20.81 0.18 7.76
N THR A 85 -21.16 1.44 7.46
CA THR A 85 -22.45 1.76 6.82
C THR A 85 -22.22 2.64 5.60
N GLY A 86 -22.62 2.15 4.44
CA GLY A 86 -22.36 2.81 3.17
C GLY A 86 -22.74 1.93 1.99
N TRP A 87 -21.96 2.00 0.92
CA TRP A 87 -22.15 1.22 -0.31
C TRP A 87 -20.93 0.35 -0.54
N PHE A 88 -21.13 -0.95 -0.77
CA PHE A 88 -20.04 -1.90 -0.83
C PHE A 88 -19.87 -2.48 -2.23
N THR A 89 -18.63 -2.64 -2.71
CA THR A 89 -18.35 -3.10 -4.08
C THR A 89 -19.04 -4.41 -4.42
N GLU A 90 -19.11 -5.34 -3.47
CA GLU A 90 -19.74 -6.66 -3.65
C GLU A 90 -21.28 -6.64 -3.72
N ASP A 91 -21.92 -5.47 -3.55
CA ASP A 91 -23.36 -5.29 -3.79
C ASP A 91 -23.67 -4.85 -5.23
N PHE A 92 -22.65 -4.54 -6.03
CA PHE A 92 -22.77 -4.04 -7.40
C PHE A 92 -22.09 -4.95 -8.40
N THR A 93 -22.68 -5.06 -9.59
CA THR A 93 -22.00 -5.63 -10.76
C THR A 93 -20.92 -4.67 -11.28
N TRP A 94 -19.96 -5.18 -12.06
CA TRP A 94 -18.97 -4.32 -12.69
C TRP A 94 -19.62 -3.30 -13.64
N ASP A 95 -20.67 -3.69 -14.36
CA ASP A 95 -21.40 -2.78 -15.24
C ASP A 95 -21.95 -1.57 -14.47
N GLU A 96 -22.50 -1.78 -13.27
CA GLU A 96 -22.93 -0.69 -12.38
C GLU A 96 -21.75 0.14 -11.87
N LEU A 97 -20.70 -0.51 -11.33
CA LEU A 97 -19.52 0.17 -10.77
C LEU A 97 -18.77 1.01 -11.81
N SER A 98 -18.70 0.55 -13.06
CA SER A 98 -18.02 1.25 -14.15
C SER A 98 -18.70 2.59 -14.53
N THR A 99 -19.96 2.80 -14.11
CA THR A 99 -20.66 4.07 -14.29
C THR A 99 -20.30 5.14 -13.26
N LEU A 100 -19.72 4.73 -12.13
CA LEU A 100 -19.32 5.63 -11.06
C LEU A 100 -18.06 6.42 -11.44
N ARG A 101 -17.78 7.47 -10.67
CA ARG A 101 -16.58 8.28 -10.80
C ARG A 101 -15.83 8.35 -9.49
N ALA A 102 -14.51 8.20 -9.57
CA ALA A 102 -13.63 8.28 -8.42
C ALA A 102 -13.52 9.70 -7.87
N ARG A 103 -13.27 9.80 -6.56
CA ARG A 103 -13.06 11.03 -5.81
C ARG A 103 -11.86 10.91 -4.88
N GLU A 104 -11.27 12.05 -4.55
CA GLU A 104 -10.24 12.19 -3.54
C GLU A 104 -10.79 11.82 -2.15
N ARG A 105 -10.08 10.94 -1.45
CA ARG A 105 -10.48 10.39 -0.15
C ARG A 105 -10.32 11.40 0.99
N ILE A 106 -9.35 12.30 0.90
CA ILE A 106 -9.00 13.28 1.93
C ILE A 106 -8.97 14.72 1.37
N PRO A 107 -10.09 15.23 0.83
CA PRO A 107 -10.12 16.48 0.06
C PRO A 107 -9.73 17.72 0.88
N GLY A 108 -9.86 17.66 2.22
CA GLY A 108 -9.38 18.72 3.11
C GLY A 108 -7.86 18.85 3.12
N LEU A 109 -7.13 17.73 3.00
CA LEU A 109 -5.67 17.71 2.93
C LEU A 109 -5.16 17.84 1.49
N ARG A 110 -5.86 17.22 0.53
CA ARG A 110 -5.44 17.11 -0.87
C ARG A 110 -6.32 17.91 -1.83
N GLN A 111 -6.39 19.21 -1.59
CA GLN A 111 -7.22 20.11 -2.40
C GLN A 111 -6.85 20.11 -3.89
N HIS A 112 -5.58 19.91 -4.25
CA HIS A 112 -5.20 19.81 -5.66
C HIS A 112 -5.72 18.52 -6.30
N SER A 113 -5.59 17.38 -5.61
CA SER A 113 -6.11 16.10 -6.08
C SER A 113 -7.64 16.12 -6.25
N SER A 114 -8.36 16.75 -5.32
CA SER A 114 -9.83 16.86 -5.40
C SER A 114 -10.33 17.70 -6.59
N THR A 115 -9.48 18.50 -7.23
CA THR A 115 -9.85 19.17 -8.50
C THR A 115 -10.07 18.19 -9.67
N PHE A 116 -9.72 16.90 -9.48
CA PHE A 116 -9.95 15.82 -10.45
C PHE A 116 -11.13 14.92 -10.07
N ASP A 117 -11.88 15.24 -9.02
CA ASP A 117 -13.08 14.49 -8.64
C ASP A 117 -14.06 14.41 -9.82
N GLY A 118 -14.60 13.22 -10.06
CA GLY A 118 -15.54 13.02 -11.16
C GLY A 118 -14.89 12.78 -12.53
N HIS A 119 -13.58 12.96 -12.68
CA HIS A 119 -12.93 12.88 -13.99
C HIS A 119 -12.68 11.44 -14.46
N TYR A 120 -12.39 10.52 -13.53
CA TYR A 120 -11.96 9.16 -13.86
C TYR A 120 -13.03 8.13 -13.46
N PRO A 121 -13.28 7.11 -14.30
CA PRO A 121 -14.05 5.94 -13.89
C PRO A 121 -13.25 5.10 -12.88
N LEU A 122 -13.93 4.15 -12.23
CA LEU A 122 -13.27 3.08 -11.50
C LEU A 122 -12.51 2.17 -12.48
N LEU A 123 -11.45 1.54 -11.98
CA LEU A 123 -10.66 0.56 -12.72
C LEU A 123 -10.88 -0.83 -12.15
N ARG A 124 -10.83 -1.83 -13.04
CA ARG A 124 -10.61 -3.24 -12.66
C ARG A 124 -9.14 -3.60 -12.84
N LEU A 125 -8.69 -4.69 -12.23
CA LEU A 125 -7.29 -5.11 -12.28
C LEU A 125 -6.75 -5.17 -13.72
N ARG A 126 -7.51 -5.78 -14.65
CA ARG A 126 -7.12 -5.90 -16.07
C ARG A 126 -6.78 -4.56 -16.71
N ASP A 127 -7.51 -3.50 -16.39
CA ASP A 127 -7.26 -2.17 -16.96
C ASP A 127 -5.89 -1.62 -16.50
N LEU A 128 -5.48 -1.92 -15.26
CA LEU A 128 -4.17 -1.56 -14.74
C LEU A 128 -3.05 -2.41 -15.33
N LEU A 129 -3.27 -3.71 -15.54
CA LEU A 129 -2.29 -4.57 -16.22
C LEU A 129 -1.97 -4.02 -17.62
N ASP A 130 -3.02 -3.63 -18.36
CA ASP A 130 -2.88 -2.99 -19.69
C ASP A 130 -2.16 -1.62 -19.60
N LEU A 131 -2.38 -0.85 -18.54
CA LEU A 131 -1.66 0.41 -18.28
C LEU A 131 -0.17 0.17 -18.05
N ILE A 132 0.19 -0.83 -17.24
CA ILE A 132 1.58 -1.17 -16.95
C ILE A 132 2.27 -1.70 -18.20
N ASP A 133 1.58 -2.51 -19.01
CA ASP A 133 2.11 -3.00 -20.29
C ASP A 133 2.44 -1.84 -21.23
N ARG A 134 1.51 -0.91 -21.42
CA ARG A 134 1.75 0.29 -22.23
C ARG A 134 2.88 1.16 -21.69
N ALA A 135 2.96 1.36 -20.38
CA ALA A 135 4.04 2.13 -19.76
C ALA A 135 5.42 1.44 -19.89
N GLY A 136 5.42 0.11 -19.99
CA GLY A 136 6.62 -0.72 -20.15
C GLY A 136 7.10 -0.87 -21.60
N GLU A 137 6.29 -0.49 -22.60
CA GLU A 137 6.64 -0.64 -24.02
C GLU A 137 7.98 0.04 -24.34
N GLY A 138 8.94 -0.74 -24.85
CA GLY A 138 10.28 -0.25 -25.20
C GLY A 138 11.21 0.01 -24.01
N SER A 139 10.77 -0.21 -22.77
CA SER A 139 11.62 -0.14 -21.58
C SER A 139 12.38 -1.45 -21.35
N ALA A 140 13.67 -1.35 -21.01
CA ALA A 140 14.47 -2.50 -20.56
C ALA A 140 14.07 -2.99 -19.16
N ARG A 141 13.38 -2.14 -18.39
CA ARG A 141 12.85 -2.43 -17.05
C ARG A 141 11.43 -1.87 -16.98
N PRO A 142 10.41 -2.63 -17.41
CA PRO A 142 9.03 -2.19 -17.31
C PRO A 142 8.62 -2.01 -15.84
N PRO A 143 7.66 -1.13 -15.52
CA PRO A 143 7.17 -0.98 -14.16
C PRO A 143 6.63 -2.30 -13.59
N GLY A 144 6.88 -2.53 -12.31
CA GLY A 144 6.35 -3.67 -11.56
C GLY A 144 4.93 -3.46 -11.05
N LEU A 145 4.36 -4.52 -10.47
CA LEU A 145 3.06 -4.53 -9.80
C LEU A 145 3.23 -5.03 -8.37
N VAL A 146 2.71 -4.29 -7.40
CA VAL A 146 2.64 -4.72 -6.00
C VAL A 146 1.18 -4.68 -5.56
N ALA A 147 0.46 -5.79 -5.71
CA ALA A 147 -0.99 -5.82 -5.53
C ALA A 147 -1.39 -6.24 -4.12
N GLU A 148 -2.17 -5.41 -3.42
CA GLU A 148 -2.72 -5.73 -2.09
C GLU A 148 -4.09 -6.42 -2.23
N LEU A 149 -4.26 -7.59 -1.60
CA LEU A 149 -5.57 -8.24 -1.46
C LEU A 149 -6.23 -7.81 -0.15
N LYS A 150 -7.34 -7.07 -0.25
CA LYS A 150 -8.08 -6.50 0.89
C LYS A 150 -9.17 -7.43 1.39
N HIS A 151 -9.30 -7.54 2.71
CA HIS A 151 -10.38 -8.29 3.40
C HIS A 151 -10.61 -9.69 2.81
N ALA A 152 -9.53 -10.44 2.55
CA ALA A 152 -9.58 -11.71 1.86
C ALA A 152 -10.49 -12.73 2.57
N THR A 153 -10.46 -12.79 3.91
CA THR A 153 -11.38 -13.66 4.67
C THR A 153 -12.84 -13.23 4.53
N TYR A 154 -13.10 -11.92 4.55
CA TYR A 154 -14.44 -11.37 4.34
C TYR A 154 -14.98 -11.72 2.94
N PHE A 155 -14.19 -11.45 1.90
CA PHE A 155 -14.58 -11.71 0.51
C PHE A 155 -14.75 -13.20 0.23
N GLU A 156 -13.91 -14.06 0.82
CA GLU A 156 -14.08 -15.50 0.71
C GLU A 156 -15.40 -15.97 1.36
N ALA A 157 -15.73 -15.47 2.55
CA ALA A 157 -17.00 -15.76 3.20
C ALA A 157 -18.22 -15.27 2.39
N ALA A 158 -18.04 -14.19 1.62
CA ALA A 158 -19.04 -13.66 0.69
C ALA A 158 -19.10 -14.41 -0.66
N GLY A 159 -18.22 -15.38 -0.91
CA GLY A 159 -18.19 -16.18 -2.13
C GLY A 159 -17.27 -15.65 -3.24
N TYR A 160 -16.36 -14.74 -2.91
CA TYR A 160 -15.43 -14.10 -3.84
C TYR A 160 -13.97 -14.37 -3.43
N PRO A 161 -13.44 -15.59 -3.61
CA PRO A 161 -12.07 -15.92 -3.21
C PRO A 161 -11.04 -15.13 -4.03
N LEU A 162 -10.47 -14.08 -3.43
CA LEU A 162 -9.60 -13.13 -4.14
C LEU A 162 -8.35 -13.78 -4.73
N ASP A 163 -7.82 -14.83 -4.11
CA ASP A 163 -6.70 -15.63 -4.63
C ASP A 163 -7.03 -16.30 -5.97
N GLU A 164 -8.26 -16.81 -6.14
CA GLU A 164 -8.70 -17.42 -7.40
C GLU A 164 -8.92 -16.36 -8.47
N LEU A 165 -9.62 -15.28 -8.11
CA LEU A 165 -9.94 -14.19 -9.02
C LEU A 165 -8.66 -13.51 -9.53
N LEU A 166 -7.66 -13.32 -8.65
CA LEU A 166 -6.37 -12.72 -9.02
C LEU A 166 -5.63 -13.60 -10.02
N LEU A 167 -5.51 -14.90 -9.74
CA LEU A 167 -4.79 -15.81 -10.64
C LEU A 167 -5.49 -15.95 -11.99
N ARG A 168 -6.83 -15.92 -12.02
CA ARG A 168 -7.60 -15.85 -13.27
C ARG A 168 -7.25 -14.59 -14.06
N ASP A 169 -7.32 -13.42 -13.45
CA ASP A 169 -7.09 -12.14 -14.15
C ASP A 169 -5.64 -12.00 -14.62
N LEU A 170 -4.66 -12.47 -13.81
CA LEU A 170 -3.26 -12.55 -14.23
C LEU A 170 -3.08 -13.51 -15.42
N ALA A 171 -3.70 -14.69 -15.39
CA ALA A 171 -3.61 -15.64 -16.50
C ALA A 171 -4.24 -15.09 -17.79
N ASP A 172 -5.42 -14.49 -17.68
CA ASP A 172 -6.15 -13.88 -18.79
C ASP A 172 -5.38 -12.72 -19.44
N ALA A 173 -4.57 -11.99 -18.66
CA ALA A 173 -3.71 -10.92 -19.14
C ALA A 173 -2.35 -11.43 -19.66
N GLY A 174 -2.01 -12.71 -19.49
CA GLY A 174 -0.70 -13.25 -19.84
C GLY A 174 0.42 -12.90 -18.83
N TRP A 175 0.03 -12.59 -17.59
CA TRP A 175 0.91 -12.15 -16.51
C TRP A 175 1.35 -13.27 -15.55
N THR A 176 0.93 -14.53 -15.76
CA THR A 176 1.24 -15.66 -14.87
C THR A 176 2.72 -15.82 -14.54
N ASP A 177 3.60 -15.66 -15.55
CA ASP A 177 5.05 -15.81 -15.40
C ASP A 177 5.80 -14.47 -15.49
N ARG A 178 5.10 -13.34 -15.39
CA ARG A 178 5.73 -12.02 -15.49
C ARG A 178 6.62 -11.77 -14.28
N ALA A 179 7.86 -11.37 -14.53
CA ALA A 179 8.75 -10.90 -13.48
C ALA A 179 8.23 -9.59 -12.86
N GLY A 180 8.50 -9.38 -11.57
CA GLY A 180 8.15 -8.13 -10.89
C GLY A 180 6.71 -8.02 -10.40
N VAL A 181 5.96 -9.12 -10.38
CA VAL A 181 4.67 -9.20 -9.67
C VAL A 181 4.92 -9.56 -8.21
N VAL A 182 4.44 -8.70 -7.33
CA VAL A 182 4.36 -8.90 -5.88
C VAL A 182 2.89 -8.88 -5.49
N VAL A 183 2.49 -9.78 -4.59
CA VAL A 183 1.18 -9.75 -3.95
C VAL A 183 1.37 -9.61 -2.45
N GLU A 184 0.64 -8.70 -1.86
CA GLU A 184 0.65 -8.45 -0.42
C GLU A 184 -0.73 -8.54 0.21
N SER A 185 -0.76 -8.81 1.51
CA SER A 185 -1.99 -8.83 2.30
C SER A 185 -1.65 -8.79 3.79
N PHE A 186 -2.54 -8.20 4.60
CA PHE A 186 -2.52 -8.30 6.05
C PHE A 186 -2.95 -9.69 6.55
N GLU A 187 -3.51 -10.53 5.67
CA GLU A 187 -4.01 -11.86 5.99
C GLU A 187 -3.10 -12.93 5.39
N ARG A 188 -2.41 -13.69 6.24
CA ARG A 188 -1.41 -14.66 5.76
C ARG A 188 -2.06 -15.82 4.99
N THR A 189 -3.29 -16.17 5.35
CA THR A 189 -4.03 -17.30 4.77
C THR A 189 -4.19 -17.15 3.25
N VAL A 190 -4.46 -15.96 2.73
CA VAL A 190 -4.59 -15.76 1.27
C VAL A 190 -3.25 -15.90 0.54
N LEU A 191 -2.14 -15.49 1.17
CA LEU A 191 -0.79 -15.68 0.62
C LEU A 191 -0.37 -17.15 0.57
N VAL A 192 -0.79 -17.95 1.55
CA VAL A 192 -0.59 -19.41 1.55
C VAL A 192 -1.38 -20.03 0.38
N LYS A 193 -2.66 -19.64 0.21
CA LYS A 193 -3.50 -20.15 -0.89
C LYS A 193 -2.95 -19.81 -2.27
N LEU A 194 -2.41 -18.60 -2.46
CA LEU A 194 -1.75 -18.21 -3.72
C LEU A 194 -0.58 -19.15 -4.06
N HIS A 195 0.25 -19.50 -3.07
CA HIS A 195 1.33 -20.46 -3.29
C HIS A 195 0.81 -21.85 -3.67
N ASP A 196 -0.18 -22.35 -2.95
CA ASP A 196 -0.72 -23.70 -3.20
C ASP A 196 -1.38 -23.81 -4.58
N ARG A 197 -1.85 -22.68 -5.13
CA ARG A 197 -2.36 -22.57 -6.50
C ARG A 197 -1.29 -22.29 -7.55
N GLY A 198 -0.03 -22.19 -7.15
CA GLY A 198 1.10 -22.06 -8.06
C GLY A 198 1.44 -20.63 -8.48
N PHE A 199 1.04 -19.61 -7.71
CA PHE A 199 1.49 -18.23 -7.91
C PHE A 199 3.02 -18.17 -7.95
N ARG A 200 3.58 -17.49 -8.96
CA ARG A 200 5.03 -17.44 -9.23
C ARG A 200 5.71 -16.14 -8.80
N GLY A 201 4.93 -15.12 -8.45
CA GLY A 201 5.46 -13.84 -7.97
C GLY A 201 5.91 -13.91 -6.51
N ARG A 202 6.32 -12.76 -5.97
CA ARG A 202 6.69 -12.64 -4.55
C ARG A 202 5.44 -12.44 -3.69
N ARG A 203 5.42 -13.04 -2.51
CA ARG A 203 4.35 -12.86 -1.52
C ARG A 203 4.89 -12.06 -0.34
N VAL A 204 4.26 -10.94 -0.02
CA VAL A 204 4.70 -10.03 1.05
C VAL A 204 3.62 -9.95 2.12
N TYR A 205 4.01 -10.10 3.39
CA TYR A 205 3.08 -10.04 4.49
C TYR A 205 3.03 -8.63 5.10
N LEU A 206 1.85 -8.01 5.09
CA LEU A 206 1.64 -6.70 5.71
C LEU A 206 1.44 -6.86 7.22
N LEU A 207 2.08 -5.98 7.99
CA LEU A 207 2.16 -6.03 9.45
C LEU A 207 1.94 -4.64 10.03
N GLU A 208 1.05 -4.53 11.02
CA GLU A 208 0.87 -3.32 11.82
C GLU A 208 1.66 -3.39 13.13
N ASP A 209 1.77 -2.28 13.84
CA ASP A 209 2.45 -2.19 15.14
C ASP A 209 1.63 -2.83 16.30
N ALA A 210 0.32 -2.89 16.13
CA ALA A 210 -0.63 -3.38 17.10
C ALA A 210 -1.81 -4.09 16.41
N GLY A 211 -2.62 -4.80 17.20
CA GLY A 211 -3.76 -5.56 16.67
C GLY A 211 -3.36 -6.95 16.16
N ALA A 212 -4.27 -7.59 15.44
CA ALA A 212 -4.11 -8.94 14.94
C ALA A 212 -4.72 -9.09 13.53
N PRO A 213 -4.17 -9.98 12.68
CA PRO A 213 -4.70 -10.25 11.35
C PRO A 213 -6.16 -10.72 11.37
N ALA A 214 -6.98 -10.22 10.44
CA ALA A 214 -8.41 -10.56 10.38
C ALA A 214 -8.65 -12.06 10.19
N ASP A 215 -7.89 -12.73 9.32
CA ASP A 215 -7.96 -14.19 9.10
C ASP A 215 -7.67 -14.99 10.38
N ARG A 216 -6.67 -14.53 11.15
CA ARG A 216 -6.28 -15.14 12.42
C ARG A 216 -7.33 -14.92 13.51
N VAL A 217 -7.93 -13.72 13.57
CA VAL A 217 -9.04 -13.42 14.47
C VAL A 217 -10.27 -14.25 14.10
N ALA A 218 -10.60 -14.39 12.81
CA ALA A 218 -11.70 -15.23 12.36
C ALA A 218 -11.50 -16.71 12.77
N ALA A 219 -10.26 -17.21 12.73
CA ALA A 219 -9.94 -18.59 13.08
C ALA A 219 -9.85 -18.85 14.61
N LEU A 220 -9.34 -17.89 15.39
CA LEU A 220 -8.96 -18.10 16.80
C LEU A 220 -9.74 -17.23 17.80
N GLY A 221 -10.59 -16.33 17.31
CA GLY A 221 -11.33 -15.36 18.13
C GLY A 221 -10.40 -14.46 18.94
N SER A 222 -10.82 -14.13 20.17
CA SER A 222 -10.09 -13.25 21.10
C SER A 222 -8.72 -13.78 21.55
N SER A 223 -8.37 -15.01 21.19
CA SER A 223 -7.07 -15.62 21.49
C SER A 223 -6.07 -15.52 20.33
N ALA A 224 -6.43 -14.85 19.24
CA ALA A 224 -5.55 -14.64 18.11
C ALA A 224 -4.26 -13.89 18.53
N PRO A 225 -3.07 -14.46 18.30
CA PRO A 225 -1.82 -13.74 18.47
C PRO A 225 -1.76 -12.48 17.59
N GLY A 226 -1.26 -11.38 18.14
CA GLY A 226 -1.13 -10.12 17.41
C GLY A 226 0.06 -10.08 16.44
N TYR A 227 0.19 -8.96 15.73
CA TYR A 227 1.35 -8.68 14.88
C TYR A 227 2.66 -8.58 15.67
N ASP A 228 2.59 -8.21 16.96
CA ASP A 228 3.74 -8.21 17.89
C ASP A 228 4.47 -9.56 17.94
N THR A 229 3.72 -10.65 17.84
CA THR A 229 4.25 -12.01 17.81
C THR A 229 5.04 -12.27 16.52
N ASP A 230 4.54 -11.78 15.39
CA ASP A 230 5.17 -11.92 14.07
C ASP A 230 6.39 -11.01 13.93
N LEU A 231 6.37 -9.82 14.53
CA LEU A 231 7.48 -8.85 14.56
C LEU A 231 8.62 -9.26 15.51
N SER A 232 8.41 -10.26 16.37
CA SER A 232 9.47 -10.80 17.21
C SER A 232 10.55 -11.51 16.38
N LEU A 233 11.77 -11.65 16.94
CA LEU A 233 12.85 -12.45 16.33
C LEU A 233 12.36 -13.84 15.89
N ARG A 234 11.60 -14.53 16.74
CA ARG A 234 11.08 -15.86 16.41
C ARG A 234 10.02 -15.79 15.31
N GLY A 235 9.16 -14.77 15.35
CA GLY A 235 8.12 -14.53 14.35
C GLY A 235 8.71 -14.31 12.96
N LEU A 236 9.66 -13.39 12.82
CA LEU A 236 10.33 -13.11 11.54
C LEU A 236 11.02 -14.34 10.95
N TYR A 237 11.72 -15.13 11.78
CA TYR A 237 12.31 -16.39 11.30
C TYR A 237 11.23 -17.39 10.87
N ALA A 238 10.11 -17.48 11.59
CA ALA A 238 8.98 -18.35 11.24
C ALA A 238 8.21 -17.88 9.98
N LEU A 239 8.31 -16.61 9.61
CA LEU A 239 7.80 -16.09 8.33
C LEU A 239 8.77 -16.35 7.17
N GLY A 240 10.07 -16.28 7.44
CA GLY A 240 11.13 -16.41 6.44
C GLY A 240 11.81 -17.78 6.44
N SER A 241 13.10 -17.80 6.80
CA SER A 241 14.00 -18.94 6.60
C SER A 241 13.69 -20.18 7.44
N ALA A 242 12.92 -20.02 8.52
CA ALA A 242 12.49 -21.11 9.40
C ALA A 242 10.98 -21.37 9.33
N ALA A 243 10.33 -20.95 8.23
CA ALA A 243 8.92 -21.22 8.01
C ALA A 243 8.63 -22.73 8.04
N PRO A 244 7.49 -23.16 8.63
CA PRO A 244 7.13 -24.57 8.74
C PRO A 244 6.99 -25.30 7.40
N SER A 245 6.63 -24.57 6.36
CA SER A 245 6.48 -25.07 5.00
C SER A 245 6.82 -23.99 3.96
N ALA A 246 6.97 -24.38 2.69
CA ALA A 246 7.14 -23.42 1.59
C ALA A 246 5.90 -22.52 1.40
N ALA A 247 4.72 -23.06 1.70
CA ALA A 247 3.46 -22.31 1.61
C ALA A 247 3.37 -21.24 2.70
N ASP A 248 3.81 -21.55 3.92
CA ASP A 248 3.86 -20.59 5.04
C ASP A 248 4.93 -19.51 4.87
N ARG A 249 5.98 -19.80 4.12
CA ARG A 249 7.07 -18.85 3.89
C ARG A 249 6.57 -17.67 3.06
N VAL A 250 6.92 -16.46 3.46
CA VAL A 250 6.76 -15.24 2.64
C VAL A 250 8.13 -14.74 2.15
N ASP A 251 8.12 -13.95 1.09
CA ASP A 251 9.33 -13.40 0.48
C ASP A 251 9.74 -12.05 1.09
N GLY A 252 8.82 -11.41 1.80
CA GLY A 252 9.08 -10.17 2.51
C GLY A 252 7.96 -9.79 3.47
N ILE A 253 8.23 -8.71 4.21
CA ILE A 253 7.27 -8.03 5.06
C ILE A 253 7.10 -6.59 4.59
N SER A 254 5.94 -6.01 4.87
CA SER A 254 5.63 -4.62 4.58
C SER A 254 5.03 -3.98 5.84
N VAL A 255 5.70 -2.94 6.36
CA VAL A 255 5.42 -2.38 7.69
C VAL A 255 5.22 -0.87 7.65
N GLU A 256 4.59 -0.32 8.68
CA GLU A 256 4.55 1.13 8.88
C GLU A 256 5.96 1.74 8.99
N THR A 257 6.13 2.96 8.48
CA THR A 257 7.37 3.74 8.62
C THR A 257 7.82 3.86 10.08
N SER A 258 6.88 3.96 11.02
CA SER A 258 7.12 4.05 12.47
C SER A 258 7.90 2.85 13.03
N LEU A 259 7.62 1.63 12.55
CA LEU A 259 8.30 0.41 12.95
C LEU A 259 9.76 0.37 12.46
N VAL A 260 10.03 0.95 11.28
CA VAL A 260 11.39 1.08 10.75
C VAL A 260 12.18 2.14 11.54
N LEU A 261 11.53 3.26 11.88
CA LEU A 261 12.17 4.37 12.61
C LEU A 261 12.44 4.07 14.08
N SER A 262 11.55 3.32 14.75
CA SER A 262 11.64 3.02 16.18
C SER A 262 12.56 1.83 16.50
N SER A 263 12.95 1.05 15.50
CA SER A 263 13.78 -0.14 15.68
C SER A 263 15.27 0.21 15.55
N GLY A 264 15.92 0.45 16.69
CA GLY A 264 17.37 0.59 16.77
C GLY A 264 17.89 2.02 16.91
N SER A 265 19.21 2.17 16.87
CA SER A 265 19.89 3.47 16.97
C SER A 265 19.80 4.23 15.65
N VAL A 266 18.58 4.58 15.21
CA VAL A 266 18.40 5.66 14.23
C VAL A 266 18.90 6.92 14.92
N SER A 267 20.19 7.23 14.75
CA SER A 267 20.78 8.43 15.33
C SER A 267 20.22 9.63 14.57
N MET A 268 19.07 10.10 15.02
CA MET A 268 18.45 11.34 14.57
C MET A 268 19.41 12.54 14.65
N ALA A 269 20.46 12.44 15.47
CA ALA A 269 21.48 13.46 15.68
C ALA A 269 22.46 13.63 14.51
N LEU A 270 22.46 12.76 13.48
CA LEU A 270 23.35 12.89 12.32
C LEU A 270 22.79 13.77 11.19
N PHE A 271 21.54 14.22 11.30
CA PHE A 271 20.88 15.01 10.25
C PHE A 271 20.89 16.48 10.63
N GLY A 272 22.01 17.16 10.36
CA GLY A 272 22.09 18.62 10.39
C GLY A 272 21.40 19.22 9.17
N GLU A 273 20.94 20.47 9.30
CA GLU A 273 20.15 21.17 8.26
C GLU A 273 20.91 21.45 6.95
N ASP A 274 22.24 21.28 6.92
CA ASP A 274 23.10 21.86 5.86
C ASP A 274 23.97 20.88 5.03
N ASP A 275 24.04 19.58 5.32
CA ASP A 275 24.96 18.69 4.58
C ASP A 275 24.27 17.51 3.90
N ALA A 276 24.11 17.63 2.57
CA ALA A 276 23.80 16.53 1.65
C ALA A 276 25.01 15.58 1.41
N ALA A 277 25.99 15.54 2.32
CA ALA A 277 27.24 14.83 2.15
C ALA A 277 27.51 13.88 3.32
N ASP A 278 27.57 12.58 2.98
CA ASP A 278 27.97 11.46 3.82
C ASP A 278 26.98 11.10 4.95
N VAL A 279 25.83 10.57 4.53
CA VAL A 279 24.84 9.96 5.42
C VAL A 279 25.48 8.71 6.05
N GLY A 280 25.92 8.84 7.30
CA GLY A 280 26.33 7.69 8.12
C GLY A 280 25.22 6.62 8.13
N ALA A 281 25.60 5.35 8.17
CA ALA A 281 24.66 4.23 8.05
C ALA A 281 23.50 4.35 9.05
N VAL A 282 22.30 4.65 8.55
CA VAL A 282 21.05 4.46 9.30
C VAL A 282 20.82 2.95 9.34
N THR A 283 20.81 2.38 10.54
CA THR A 283 20.51 0.96 10.76
C THR A 283 19.16 0.84 11.42
N SER A 284 18.25 0.09 10.81
CA SER A 284 17.01 -0.35 11.46
C SER A 284 17.21 -1.80 11.93
N ASP A 285 17.09 -2.03 13.24
CA ASP A 285 17.22 -3.36 13.82
C ASP A 285 16.16 -4.32 13.24
N LEU A 286 14.95 -3.81 12.95
CA LEU A 286 13.89 -4.59 12.31
C LEU A 286 14.31 -5.02 10.91
N VAL A 287 14.86 -4.10 10.12
CA VAL A 287 15.33 -4.37 8.76
C VAL A 287 16.44 -5.42 8.78
N ASP A 288 17.47 -5.22 9.60
CA ASP A 288 18.58 -6.15 9.72
C ASP A 288 18.10 -7.54 10.17
N LEU A 289 17.14 -7.60 11.10
CA LEU A 289 16.57 -8.84 11.60
C LEU A 289 15.73 -9.57 10.55
N ALA A 290 14.86 -8.86 9.84
CA ALA A 290 14.07 -9.41 8.74
C ALA A 290 14.97 -9.92 7.61
N HIS A 291 16.01 -9.16 7.24
CA HIS A 291 17.02 -9.60 6.28
C HIS A 291 17.75 -10.86 6.74
N SER A 292 18.08 -10.98 8.04
CA SER A 292 18.68 -12.20 8.60
C SER A 292 17.75 -13.42 8.52
N ALA A 293 16.43 -13.20 8.57
CA ALA A 293 15.41 -14.22 8.34
C ALA A 293 15.14 -14.47 6.84
N GLY A 294 15.84 -13.79 5.93
CA GLY A 294 15.67 -13.95 4.48
C GLY A 294 14.40 -13.32 3.93
N LEU A 295 13.90 -12.27 4.57
CA LEU A 295 12.74 -11.48 4.17
C LEU A 295 13.20 -10.14 3.57
N ALA A 296 12.63 -9.74 2.45
CA ALA A 296 12.71 -8.33 2.02
C ALA A 296 11.85 -7.45 2.94
N VAL A 297 12.18 -6.17 3.05
CA VAL A 297 11.42 -5.20 3.85
C VAL A 297 10.94 -4.05 3.00
N PHE A 298 9.62 -3.90 2.94
CA PHE A 298 8.96 -2.73 2.38
C PHE A 298 8.41 -1.87 3.52
N CYS A 299 8.24 -0.57 3.28
CA CYS A 299 7.54 0.26 4.26
C CYS A 299 6.57 1.27 3.63
N TRP A 300 5.47 1.49 4.36
CA TRP A 300 4.38 2.37 3.98
C TRP A 300 4.06 3.36 5.11
N THR A 301 3.59 4.58 4.84
CA THR A 301 3.58 5.27 3.54
C THR A 301 4.35 6.59 3.67
N LEU A 302 5.23 6.86 2.71
CA LEU A 302 5.94 8.12 2.60
C LEU A 302 4.98 9.22 2.11
N ARG A 303 4.69 10.17 2.99
CA ARG A 303 3.80 11.31 2.77
C ARG A 303 4.49 12.62 3.21
N PRO A 304 4.60 13.64 2.35
CA PRO A 304 5.23 14.91 2.70
C PRO A 304 4.32 15.83 3.53
N GLU A 305 3.01 15.60 3.51
CA GLU A 305 2.03 16.43 4.21
C GLU A 305 2.31 16.46 5.72
N ASN A 306 2.34 17.65 6.30
CA ASN A 306 2.79 17.92 7.66
C ASN A 306 1.99 17.11 8.70
N ALA A 307 0.68 16.99 8.52
CA ALA A 307 -0.17 16.18 9.40
C ALA A 307 0.12 14.67 9.34
N MET A 308 0.71 14.18 8.25
CA MET A 308 1.03 12.76 8.02
C MET A 308 2.46 12.39 8.44
N LEU A 309 3.30 13.37 8.74
CA LEU A 309 4.65 13.13 9.22
C LEU A 309 4.67 12.80 10.72
N PRO A 310 5.67 12.02 11.21
CA PRO A 310 5.98 11.93 12.63
C PRO A 310 6.24 13.31 13.23
N ALA A 311 5.93 13.49 14.52
CA ALA A 311 5.91 14.80 15.18
C ALA A 311 7.23 15.58 15.06
N GLU A 312 8.35 14.88 15.07
CA GLU A 312 9.71 15.41 14.95
C GLU A 312 10.06 15.96 13.55
N PHE A 313 9.31 15.58 12.52
CA PHE A 313 9.46 16.11 11.16
C PHE A 313 8.38 17.13 10.81
N ARG A 314 7.47 17.45 11.74
CA ARG A 314 6.45 18.47 11.51
C ARG A 314 7.05 19.85 11.66
N THR A 315 6.78 20.71 10.68
CA THR A 315 7.09 22.14 10.77
C THR A 315 5.90 22.89 11.35
N VAL A 316 6.16 23.79 12.30
CA VAL A 316 5.13 24.71 12.82
C VAL A 316 5.11 25.95 11.93
N ALA A 317 3.95 26.30 11.38
CA ALA A 317 3.80 27.55 10.64
C ALA A 317 4.01 28.75 11.57
N ALA A 318 4.72 29.79 11.10
CA ALA A 318 4.94 31.00 11.89
C ALA A 318 3.60 31.65 12.27
N GLY A 319 3.23 31.56 13.57
CA GLY A 319 2.03 32.19 14.12
C GLY A 319 0.89 31.23 14.48
N ASP A 320 1.04 29.92 14.28
CA ASP A 320 0.04 28.93 14.70
C ASP A 320 0.27 28.48 16.15
N THR A 321 -0.73 28.68 17.01
CA THR A 321 -0.73 28.26 18.42
C THR A 321 -1.42 26.91 18.66
N GLY A 322 -1.48 26.04 17.64
CA GLY A 322 -1.77 24.61 17.81
C GLY A 322 -3.25 24.31 18.09
N GLY A 323 -4.16 24.82 17.25
CA GLY A 323 -5.58 24.73 17.52
C GLY A 323 -6.47 24.52 16.30
N GLY A 324 -6.29 23.43 15.56
CA GLY A 324 -7.33 22.95 14.62
C GLY A 324 -6.80 21.98 13.57
N ALA A 325 -7.28 20.74 13.60
CA ALA A 325 -7.11 19.81 12.48
C ALA A 325 -7.90 20.30 11.26
N GLY A 326 -7.29 20.27 10.08
CA GLY A 326 -7.87 20.70 8.81
C GLY A 326 -7.50 22.13 8.37
N THR A 327 -6.35 22.66 8.80
CA THR A 327 -5.87 23.98 8.36
C THR A 327 -4.89 23.86 7.18
N ASP A 328 -4.62 24.96 6.46
CA ASP A 328 -3.59 25.00 5.40
C ASP A 328 -2.20 24.54 5.90
N ALA A 329 -1.94 24.64 7.21
CA ALA A 329 -0.71 24.17 7.84
C ALA A 329 -0.60 22.64 7.94
N ASP A 330 -1.72 21.91 7.94
CA ASP A 330 -1.73 20.45 7.93
C ASP A 330 -1.39 19.89 6.54
N ALA A 331 -1.87 20.57 5.49
CA ALA A 331 -1.63 20.25 4.09
C ALA A 331 -0.26 20.74 3.58
N ALA A 332 0.34 21.71 4.26
CA ALA A 332 1.71 22.14 4.00
C ALA A 332 2.68 20.97 4.12
N TRP A 333 3.86 21.10 3.52
CA TRP A 333 4.89 20.06 3.64
C TRP A 333 5.76 20.32 4.86
N GLY A 334 5.99 19.28 5.67
CA GLY A 334 6.96 19.34 6.78
C GLY A 334 8.40 19.09 6.31
N ASP A 335 9.26 18.63 7.23
CA ASP A 335 10.64 18.18 6.92
C ASP A 335 10.64 16.76 6.33
N TRP A 336 9.91 16.61 5.21
CA TRP A 336 9.72 15.34 4.53
C TRP A 336 11.03 14.82 3.93
N ARG A 337 11.95 15.69 3.51
CA ARG A 337 13.22 15.30 2.89
C ARG A 337 14.07 14.52 3.88
N ARG A 338 14.18 15.01 5.12
CA ARG A 338 14.88 14.30 6.18
C ARG A 338 14.21 12.97 6.50
N HIS A 339 12.88 12.97 6.67
CA HIS A 339 12.12 11.74 6.94
C HIS A 339 12.33 10.67 5.86
N PHE A 340 12.18 11.04 4.58
CA PHE A 340 12.34 10.12 3.45
C PHE A 340 13.78 9.64 3.34
N SER A 341 14.77 10.53 3.56
CA SER A 341 16.18 10.17 3.52
C SER A 341 16.53 9.12 4.58
N ILE A 342 16.05 9.29 5.82
CA ILE A 342 16.25 8.30 6.89
C ILE A 342 15.71 6.93 6.47
N LEU A 343 14.47 6.88 5.97
CA LEU A 343 13.83 5.64 5.58
C LEU A 343 14.53 4.96 4.39
N LEU A 344 14.84 5.70 3.33
CA LEU A 344 15.54 5.20 2.14
C LEU A 344 16.96 4.70 2.46
N HIS A 345 17.60 5.24 3.49
CA HIS A 345 18.92 4.80 3.96
C HIS A 345 18.87 3.77 5.10
N SER A 346 17.70 3.39 5.60
CA SER A 346 17.55 2.44 6.73
C SER A 346 17.85 0.99 6.37
N GLY A 347 17.84 0.65 5.07
CA GLY A 347 18.11 -0.71 4.58
C GLY A 347 16.92 -1.37 3.91
N VAL A 348 15.74 -0.74 3.93
CA VAL A 348 14.54 -1.22 3.24
C VAL A 348 14.81 -1.51 1.76
N ASP A 349 14.10 -2.51 1.24
CA ASP A 349 14.15 -2.95 -0.15
C ASP A 349 13.15 -2.21 -1.03
N GLY A 350 12.11 -1.62 -0.43
CA GLY A 350 11.15 -0.78 -1.15
C GLY A 350 10.35 0.15 -0.24
N VAL A 351 9.84 1.23 -0.83
CA VAL A 351 9.03 2.23 -0.13
C VAL A 351 7.76 2.53 -0.93
N PHE A 352 6.63 2.62 -0.24
CA PHE A 352 5.36 3.08 -0.78
C PHE A 352 5.26 4.59 -0.60
N ALA A 353 5.07 5.34 -1.69
CA ALA A 353 5.03 6.79 -1.66
C ALA A 353 3.78 7.33 -2.37
N ASP A 354 3.11 8.29 -1.72
CA ASP A 354 1.96 8.99 -2.31
C ASP A 354 2.39 10.05 -3.33
N HIS A 355 3.65 10.51 -3.22
CA HIS A 355 4.32 11.42 -4.14
C HIS A 355 5.60 10.73 -4.65
N PRO A 356 5.50 9.88 -5.69
CA PRO A 356 6.61 9.01 -6.08
C PRO A 356 7.87 9.76 -6.50
N ASP A 357 7.72 10.92 -7.14
CA ASP A 357 8.81 11.79 -7.56
C ASP A 357 9.69 12.27 -6.40
N LEU A 358 9.09 12.55 -5.24
CA LEU A 358 9.84 12.97 -4.05
C LEU A 358 10.72 11.83 -3.52
N ALA A 359 10.19 10.61 -3.48
CA ALA A 359 10.96 9.44 -3.08
C ALA A 359 12.06 9.09 -4.12
N VAL A 360 11.75 9.19 -5.41
CA VAL A 360 12.73 9.03 -6.50
C VAL A 360 13.85 10.07 -6.40
N ALA A 361 13.52 11.34 -6.16
CA ALA A 361 14.50 12.41 -6.03
C ALA A 361 15.47 12.16 -4.86
N VAL A 362 14.95 11.78 -3.69
CA VAL A 362 15.80 11.46 -2.52
C VAL A 362 16.67 10.23 -2.78
N ARG A 363 16.11 9.16 -3.36
CA ARG A 363 16.85 7.95 -3.70
C ARG A 363 17.98 8.20 -4.71
N ASP A 364 17.71 9.03 -5.72
CA ASP A 364 18.65 9.31 -6.82
C ASP A 364 19.61 10.47 -6.49
N GLY A 365 19.47 11.11 -5.31
CA GLY A 365 20.31 12.23 -4.86
C GLY A 365 20.11 13.52 -5.66
N ARG A 366 18.87 13.84 -6.04
CA ARG A 366 18.51 14.99 -6.90
C ARG A 366 17.82 16.13 -6.17
#